data_AF-A0AB38BG76-F1
#
_entry.id   AF-A0AB38BG76-F1
#
_cell.length_a   1.000
_cell.length_b   1.000
_cell.length_c   1.000
_cell.angle_alpha   90.00
_cell.angle_beta   90.00
_cell.angle_gamma   90.00
#
_symmetry.space_group_name_H-M   'P 1'
#
loop_
_entity.id
_entity.type
_entity.pdbx_description
1 polymer ?
#
loop_
_entity_poly.entity_id
_entity_poly.type
_entity_poly.pdbx_seq_one_letter_code
_entity_poly.pdbx_strand_id
1 'polypeptide(L)'
;MIFSAFADFERDLIVERTQEGKELAKQKPDFREGRPKKFNQQQINLAMNLLKNHSYKEVEKMTGISKSTLTRNKRIMQLSAEG
;
A
#
# COMPACT_ATOMS: atom_id res chain seq x y z
N MET A 1 42.01 7.14 5.83
CA MET A 1 40.97 6.60 4.93
C MET A 1 41.07 5.07 4.83
N ILE A 2 40.83 4.33 5.93
CA ILE A 2 40.81 2.85 5.93
C ILE A 2 39.59 2.38 6.73
N PHE A 3 39.40 2.94 7.93
CA PHE A 3 38.22 2.66 8.76
C PHE A 3 36.87 3.06 8.13
N SER A 4 36.84 4.12 7.31
CA SER A 4 35.62 4.48 6.57
C SER A 4 35.26 3.44 5.52
N ALA A 5 36.24 2.99 4.74
CA ALA A 5 36.01 1.98 3.70
C ALA A 5 35.54 0.64 4.30
N PHE A 6 36.04 0.29 5.48
CA PHE A 6 35.59 -0.88 6.22
C PHE A 6 34.15 -0.71 6.74
N ALA A 7 33.81 0.46 7.28
CA ALA A 7 32.45 0.75 7.73
C ALA A 7 31.42 0.73 6.59
N ASP A 8 31.79 1.20 5.40
CA ASP A 8 30.95 1.14 4.22
C ASP A 8 30.78 -0.31 3.73
N PHE A 9 31.85 -1.09 3.72
CA PHE A 9 31.80 -2.52 3.37
C PHE A 9 30.90 -3.34 4.31
N GLU A 10 31.00 -3.15 5.62
CA GLU A 10 30.13 -3.83 6.58
C GLU A 10 28.66 -3.43 6.42
N ARG A 11 28.38 -2.15 6.10
CA ARG A 11 27.03 -1.69 5.80
C ARG A 11 26.47 -2.38 4.56
N ASP A 12 27.25 -2.44 3.49
CA ASP A 12 26.82 -3.06 2.23
C ASP A 12 26.55 -4.55 2.43
N LEU A 13 27.38 -5.25 3.22
CA LEU A 13 27.16 -6.65 3.58
C LEU A 13 25.86 -6.88 4.36
N ILE A 14 25.50 -5.96 5.26
CA ILE A 14 24.22 -6.02 5.99
C ILE A 14 23.04 -5.77 5.04
N VAL A 15 23.17 -4.81 4.13
CA VAL A 15 22.15 -4.49 3.14
C VAL A 15 21.91 -5.68 2.22
N GLU A 16 22.96 -6.30 1.69
CA GLU A 16 22.87 -7.49 0.82
C GLU A 16 22.13 -8.64 1.52
N ARG A 17 22.57 -9.03 2.72
CA ARG A 17 21.93 -10.13 3.48
C ARG A 17 20.47 -9.85 3.82
N THR A 18 20.13 -8.62 4.15
CA THR A 18 18.73 -8.25 4.45
C THR A 18 17.86 -8.25 3.20
N GLN A 19 18.42 -7.91 2.04
CA GLN A 19 17.72 -8.01 0.75
C GLN A 19 17.47 -9.47 0.38
N GLU A 20 18.47 -10.35 0.47
CA GLU A 20 18.32 -11.79 0.21
C GLU A 20 17.23 -12.41 1.11
N GLY A 21 17.28 -12.13 2.42
CA GLY A 21 16.26 -12.61 3.36
C GLY A 21 14.85 -12.10 3.02
N LYS A 22 14.75 -10.86 2.53
CA LYS A 22 13.49 -10.27 2.07
C LYS A 22 12.99 -10.92 0.79
N GLU A 23 13.86 -11.28 -0.14
CA GLU A 23 13.50 -12.00 -1.37
C GLU A 23 12.96 -13.40 -1.07
N LEU A 24 13.59 -14.12 -0.14
CA LEU A 24 13.06 -15.40 0.35
C LEU A 24 11.70 -15.21 1.02
N ALA A 25 11.50 -14.13 1.79
CA ALA A 25 10.21 -13.82 2.39
C ALA A 25 9.13 -13.52 1.33
N LYS A 26 9.49 -12.81 0.25
CA LYS A 26 8.58 -12.49 -0.87
C LYS A 26 8.01 -13.72 -1.56
N GLN A 27 8.71 -14.86 -1.54
CA GLN A 27 8.24 -16.11 -2.14
C GLN A 27 7.10 -16.75 -1.34
N LYS A 28 6.89 -16.36 -0.07
CA LYS A 28 5.78 -16.89 0.73
C LYS A 28 4.45 -16.33 0.22
N PRO A 29 3.40 -17.17 0.07
CA PRO A 29 2.11 -16.73 -0.46
C PRO A 29 1.41 -15.67 0.40
N ASP A 30 1.69 -15.66 1.72
CA ASP A 30 1.12 -14.70 2.67
C ASP A 30 1.97 -13.43 2.83
N PHE A 31 3.10 -13.32 2.13
CA PHE A 31 3.95 -12.13 2.23
C PHE A 31 3.26 -10.92 1.60
N ARG A 32 3.15 -9.85 2.38
CA ARG A 32 2.60 -8.57 1.93
C ARG A 32 3.61 -7.48 2.26
N GLU A 33 4.08 -6.82 1.22
CA GLU A 33 5.02 -5.71 1.39
C GLU A 33 4.30 -4.41 1.75
N GLY A 34 4.92 -3.62 2.62
CA GLY A 34 4.41 -2.32 3.04
C GLY A 34 3.32 -2.37 4.10
N ARG A 35 2.61 -1.25 4.27
CA ARG A 35 1.61 -1.10 5.33
C ARG A 35 0.36 -1.94 5.01
N PRO A 36 -0.15 -2.76 5.96
CA PRO A 36 -1.42 -3.44 5.80
C PRO A 36 -2.55 -2.49 5.43
N LYS A 37 -3.46 -2.93 4.54
CA LYS A 37 -4.62 -2.13 4.14
C LYS A 37 -5.49 -1.86 5.37
N LYS A 38 -5.75 -0.59 5.67
CA LYS A 38 -6.58 -0.16 6.81
C LYS A 38 -8.06 -0.54 6.64
N PHE A 39 -8.54 -0.62 5.41
CA PHE A 39 -9.95 -0.86 5.09
C PHE A 39 -10.13 -2.15 4.30
N ASN A 40 -11.16 -2.90 4.65
CA ASN A 40 -11.52 -4.13 3.95
C ASN A 40 -12.17 -3.81 2.59
N GLN A 41 -12.09 -4.77 1.66
CA GLN A 41 -12.67 -4.59 0.31
C GLN A 41 -14.18 -4.31 0.35
N GLN A 42 -14.91 -4.95 1.27
CA GLN A 42 -16.34 -4.71 1.47
C GLN A 42 -16.64 -3.25 1.88
N GLN A 43 -15.83 -2.66 2.76
CA GLN A 43 -15.98 -1.27 3.20
C GLN A 43 -15.73 -0.30 2.05
N ILE A 44 -14.72 -0.59 1.21
CA ILE A 44 -14.44 0.20 0.01
C ILE A 44 -15.60 0.10 -0.98
N ASN A 45 -16.11 -1.11 -1.24
CA ASN A 45 -17.23 -1.31 -2.16
C ASN A 45 -18.51 -0.59 -1.68
N LEU A 46 -18.81 -0.66 -0.38
CA LEU A 46 -19.90 0.09 0.22
C LEU A 46 -19.73 1.59 0.00
N ALA A 47 -18.54 2.14 0.29
CA ALA A 47 -18.27 3.56 0.10
C ALA A 47 -18.38 4.00 -1.37
N MET A 48 -17.98 3.15 -2.34
CA MET A 48 -18.14 3.42 -3.76
C MET A 48 -19.60 3.43 -4.22
N ASN A 49 -20.43 2.55 -3.66
CA ASN A 49 -21.87 2.56 -3.93
C ASN A 49 -22.53 3.82 -3.36
N LEU A 50 -22.14 4.25 -2.16
CA LEU A 50 -22.65 5.49 -1.56
C LEU A 50 -22.29 6.73 -2.39
N LEU A 51 -21.11 6.76 -3.03
CA LEU A 51 -20.69 7.86 -3.90
C LEU A 51 -21.55 8.05 -5.16
N LYS A 52 -22.43 7.11 -5.49
CA LYS A 52 -23.41 7.29 -6.59
C LYS A 52 -24.51 8.29 -6.23
N ASN A 53 -24.89 8.34 -4.96
CA ASN A 53 -26.04 9.11 -4.46
C ASN A 53 -25.64 10.21 -3.46
N HIS A 54 -24.42 10.20 -2.93
CA HIS A 54 -23.94 11.13 -1.92
C HIS A 54 -22.63 11.82 -2.32
N SER A 55 -22.39 13.00 -1.76
CA SER A 55 -21.14 13.74 -1.98
C SER A 55 -19.96 13.10 -1.23
N TYR A 56 -18.74 13.38 -1.68
CA TYR A 56 -17.52 12.87 -1.03
C TYR A 56 -17.42 13.23 0.45
N LYS A 57 -17.88 14.43 0.87
CA LYS A 57 -17.84 14.86 2.27
C LYS A 57 -18.82 14.08 3.14
N GLU A 58 -19.98 13.72 2.60
CA GLU A 58 -20.99 12.93 3.30
C GLU A 58 -20.52 11.48 3.46
N VAL A 59 -20.00 10.88 2.39
CA VAL A 59 -19.46 9.51 2.43
C VAL A 59 -18.27 9.40 3.38
N GLU A 60 -17.39 10.41 3.41
CA GLU A 60 -16.28 10.48 4.37
C GLU A 60 -16.76 10.50 5.82
N LYS A 61 -17.81 11.29 6.14
CA LYS A 61 -18.42 11.31 7.47
C LYS A 61 -19.11 9.99 7.82
N MET A 62 -19.79 9.35 6.87
CA MET A 62 -20.54 8.11 7.10
C MET A 62 -19.62 6.89 7.25
N THR A 63 -18.54 6.82 6.48
CA THR A 63 -17.67 5.63 6.39
C THR A 63 -16.35 5.77 7.15
N GLY A 64 -15.97 6.99 7.53
CA GLY A 64 -14.65 7.30 8.09
C GLY A 64 -13.50 7.16 7.09
N ILE A 65 -13.79 6.97 5.81
CA ILE A 65 -12.80 6.84 4.75
C ILE A 65 -12.52 8.23 4.18
N SER A 66 -11.26 8.65 4.27
CA SER A 66 -10.83 9.96 3.75
C SER A 66 -11.17 10.17 2.28
N LYS A 67 -11.45 11.42 1.90
CA LYS A 67 -11.70 11.80 0.50
C LYS A 67 -10.60 11.32 -0.46
N SER A 68 -9.33 11.42 -0.07
CA SER A 68 -8.20 10.98 -0.89
C SER A 68 -8.22 9.47 -1.18
N THR A 69 -8.65 8.68 -0.20
CA THR A 69 -8.81 7.23 -0.36
C THR A 69 -9.97 6.90 -1.30
N LEU A 70 -11.08 7.63 -1.23
CA LEU A 70 -12.22 7.48 -2.13
C LEU A 70 -11.85 7.83 -3.57
N THR A 71 -11.22 8.99 -3.81
CA THR A 71 -10.81 9.40 -5.16
C THR A 71 -9.81 8.42 -5.77
N ARG A 72 -8.82 7.95 -5.00
CA ARG A 72 -7.83 6.96 -5.47
C ARG A 72 -8.48 5.66 -5.94
N ASN A 73 -9.39 5.12 -5.14
CA ASN A 73 -10.07 3.86 -5.49
C ASN A 73 -11.02 4.04 -6.68
N LYS A 74 -11.70 5.19 -6.80
CA LYS A 74 -12.52 5.51 -7.99
C LYS A 74 -11.70 5.49 -9.28
N ARG A 75 -10.51 6.09 -9.27
CA ARG A 75 -9.58 6.07 -10.42
C ARG A 75 -9.12 4.66 -10.78
N ILE A 76 -8.79 3.85 -9.78
CA ILE A 76 -8.38 2.45 -9.98
C ILE A 76 -9.51 1.65 -10.65
N MET A 77 -10.76 1.81 -10.19
CA MET A 77 -11.92 1.13 -10.77
C MET A 77 -12.20 1.55 -12.22
N GLN A 78 -11.98 2.83 -12.55
CA GLN A 78 -12.13 3.33 -13.93
C GLN A 78 -11.08 2.71 -14.86
N LEU A 79 -9.81 2.68 -14.44
CA LEU A 79 -8.73 2.07 -15.21
C LEU A 79 -8.95 0.57 -15.44
N SER A 80 -9.54 -0.15 -14.48
CA SER A 80 -9.89 -1.56 -14.62
C SER A 80 -11.11 -1.83 -15.51
N ALA A 81 -11.88 -0.80 -15.91
CA ALA A 81 -13.04 -0.94 -16.78
C ALA A 81 -12.71 -0.62 -18.26
N GLU A 82 -11.54 -0.03 -18.52
CA GLU A 82 -11.09 0.40 -19.85
C GLU A 82 -10.08 -0.56 -20.50
N GLY A 83 -9.61 -1.57 -19.78
CA GLY A 83 -8.70 -2.61 -20.28
C GLY A 83 -9.30 -4.00 -20.15
#